data_AF-A0A0K0CXN2-F1
#
_entry.id   AF-A0A0K0CXN2-F1
#
_cell.length_a   1.000
_cell.length_b   1.000
_cell.length_c   1.000
_cell.angle_alpha   90.00
_cell.angle_beta   90.00
_cell.angle_gamma   90.00
#
_symmetry.space_group_name_H-M   'P 1'
#
loop_
_entity.id
_entity.type
_entity.pdbx_description
1 polymer ?
#
loop_
_entity_poly.entity_id
_entity_poly.type
_entity_poly.pdbx_seq_one_letter_code
_entity_poly.pdbx_strand_id
1 'polypeptide(L)'
;MVYISGADPLQIDTVIHFAADCTSTRCYNETIEAIENNVIAFIEFLEVVRDYGMVQRFVHISTDEVYGDSDLGEDEVGKLEESRLLPGNPYAATKIAGEAYVRAFMAQYSMPCIIARLNNIYGPNQWDVKVRKKKLFSE
;
A
#
# COMPACT_ATOMS: atom_id res chain seq x y z
N MET A 1 0.87 -7.10 6.93
CA MET A 1 1.38 -6.97 8.30
C MET A 1 1.08 -5.56 8.79
N VAL A 2 0.62 -5.38 10.02
CA VAL A 2 0.51 -4.03 10.62
C VAL A 2 1.60 -3.95 11.68
N TYR A 3 2.53 -3.01 11.55
CA TYR A 3 3.49 -2.72 12.61
C TYR A 3 2.91 -1.63 13.50
N ILE A 4 2.99 -1.89 14.80
CA ILE A 4 2.38 -1.09 15.84
C ILE A 4 3.45 -0.84 16.89
N SER A 5 3.71 0.42 17.21
CA SER A 5 4.63 0.78 18.30
C SER A 5 3.97 1.68 19.34
N GLY A 6 4.40 1.49 20.58
CA GLY A 6 4.01 2.22 21.77
C GLY A 6 4.95 1.85 22.91
N ALA A 7 5.30 2.80 23.78
CA ALA A 7 6.07 2.50 25.00
C ALA A 7 5.26 1.61 25.97
N ASP A 8 3.93 1.72 25.90
CA ASP A 8 2.95 0.84 26.51
C ASP A 8 2.21 0.11 25.37
N PRO A 9 2.13 -1.24 25.36
CA PRO A 9 1.40 -2.00 24.34
C PRO A 9 -0.09 -1.67 24.25
N LEU A 10 -0.67 -0.96 25.22
CA LEU A 10 -2.04 -0.44 25.19
C LEU A 10 -2.14 0.99 24.61
N GLN A 11 -1.01 1.67 24.39
CA GLN A 11 -0.93 3.02 23.84
C GLN A 11 -0.21 3.03 22.49
N ILE A 12 -0.97 2.81 21.42
CA ILE A 12 -0.44 2.80 20.07
C ILE A 12 -0.31 4.22 19.54
N ASP A 13 0.92 4.71 19.36
CA ASP A 13 1.16 6.03 18.77
C ASP A 13 1.41 5.98 17.26
N THR A 14 1.90 4.85 16.74
CA THR A 14 2.28 4.72 15.32
C THR A 14 1.76 3.43 14.73
N VAL A 15 1.18 3.55 13.53
CA VAL A 15 0.69 2.43 12.72
C VAL A 15 1.39 2.46 11.37
N ILE A 16 1.96 1.32 10.96
CA ILE A 16 2.48 1.11 9.60
C ILE A 16 1.71 -0.04 8.97
N HIS A 17 0.88 0.28 7.98
CA HIS A 17 -0.08 -0.64 7.39
C HIS A 17 0.46 -1.24 6.08
N PHE A 18 0.97 -2.48 6.15
CA PHE A 18 1.38 -3.29 4.99
C PHE A 18 0.36 -4.36 4.60
N ALA A 19 -0.77 -4.49 5.31
CA ALA A 19 -1.71 -5.57 5.03
C ALA A 19 -2.46 -5.29 3.72
N ALA A 20 -2.32 -6.21 2.76
CA ALA A 20 -3.07 -6.23 1.52
C ALA A 20 -2.94 -7.64 0.91
N ASP A 21 -3.94 -8.09 0.18
CA ASP A 21 -3.73 -9.10 -0.85
C ASP A 21 -2.88 -8.46 -1.96
N CYS A 22 -1.61 -8.86 -1.98
CA CYS A 22 -0.58 -8.34 -2.87
C CYS A 22 -0.27 -9.29 -4.03
N THR A 23 -1.06 -10.34 -4.21
CA THR A 23 -0.89 -11.31 -5.30
C THR A 23 -1.70 -10.83 -6.49
N SER A 24 -1.09 -10.02 -7.35
CA SER A 24 -1.77 -9.42 -8.51
C SER A 24 -2.57 -10.44 -9.33
N THR A 25 -2.01 -11.64 -9.59
CA THR A 25 -2.71 -12.74 -10.28
C THR A 25 -4.00 -13.19 -9.61
N ARG A 26 -4.04 -13.21 -8.27
CA ARG A 26 -5.27 -13.51 -7.54
C ARG A 26 -6.27 -12.37 -7.67
N CYS A 27 -5.82 -11.13 -7.53
CA CYS A 27 -6.67 -9.95 -7.72
C CYS A 27 -7.24 -9.84 -9.16
N TYR A 28 -6.56 -10.37 -10.17
CA TYR A 28 -7.10 -10.48 -11.53
C TYR A 28 -8.27 -11.46 -11.63
N ASN A 29 -8.19 -12.59 -10.94
CA ASN A 29 -9.19 -13.65 -11.04
C ASN A 29 -10.37 -13.46 -10.06
N GLU A 30 -10.10 -12.85 -8.91
CA GLU A 30 -11.03 -12.69 -7.78
C GLU A 30 -11.18 -11.20 -7.44
N THR A 31 -11.67 -10.40 -8.39
CA THR A 31 -11.73 -8.93 -8.27
C THR A 31 -12.60 -8.42 -7.12
N ILE A 32 -13.69 -9.12 -6.80
CA ILE A 32 -14.56 -8.78 -5.66
C ILE A 32 -13.82 -9.02 -4.34
N GLU A 33 -13.18 -10.18 -4.18
CA GLU A 33 -12.41 -10.47 -2.97
C GLU A 33 -11.24 -9.49 -2.80
N ALA A 34 -10.60 -9.05 -3.89
CA ALA A 34 -9.58 -8.02 -3.83
C ALA A 34 -10.14 -6.69 -3.26
N ILE A 35 -11.37 -6.30 -3.60
CA ILE A 35 -12.03 -5.13 -3.03
C ILE A 35 -12.34 -5.34 -1.54
N GLU A 36 -12.88 -6.49 -1.16
CA GLU A 36 -13.19 -6.81 0.23
C GLU A 36 -11.93 -6.73 1.11
N ASN A 37 -10.85 -7.37 0.67
CA ASN A 37 -9.59 -7.47 1.42
C ASN A 37 -8.79 -6.16 1.44
N ASN A 38 -8.69 -5.44 0.32
CA ASN A 38 -7.79 -4.29 0.21
C ASN A 38 -8.49 -2.95 0.43
N VAL A 39 -9.81 -2.87 0.21
CA VAL A 39 -10.56 -1.62 0.28
C VAL A 39 -11.50 -1.63 1.47
N ILE A 40 -12.43 -2.60 1.57
CA ILE A 40 -13.44 -2.61 2.63
C ILE A 40 -12.79 -2.79 4.00
N ALA A 41 -12.00 -3.85 4.18
CA ALA A 41 -11.30 -4.10 5.44
C ALA A 41 -10.34 -2.96 5.83
N PHE A 42 -9.77 -2.28 4.84
CA PHE A 42 -8.91 -1.12 5.08
C PHE A 42 -9.69 0.10 5.57
N ILE A 43 -10.87 0.38 5.00
CA ILE A 43 -11.74 1.47 5.46
C ILE A 43 -12.20 1.21 6.89
N GLU A 44 -12.64 -0.01 7.19
CA GLU A 44 -13.01 -0.41 8.56
C GLU A 44 -11.84 -0.20 9.53
N PHE A 45 -10.62 -0.55 9.12
CA PHE A 45 -9.44 -0.31 9.94
C PHE A 45 -9.13 1.19 10.13
N LEU A 46 -9.29 2.02 9.10
CA LEU A 46 -9.12 3.49 9.24
C LEU A 46 -10.14 4.09 10.21
N GLU A 47 -11.39 3.63 10.18
CA GLU A 47 -12.44 4.03 11.12
C GLU A 47 -12.03 3.68 12.56
N VAL A 48 -11.53 2.46 12.80
CA VAL A 48 -11.03 2.04 14.12
C VAL A 48 -9.85 2.90 14.59
N VAL A 49 -8.89 3.18 13.71
CA VAL A 49 -7.73 4.03 14.04
C VAL A 49 -8.17 5.45 14.39
N ARG A 50 -9.13 6.00 13.64
CA ARG A 50 -9.71 7.32 13.93
C ARG A 50 -10.39 7.33 15.29
N ASP A 51 -11.24 6.34 15.56
CA ASP A 51 -12.00 6.25 16.81
C ASP A 51 -11.10 6.04 18.03
N TYR A 52 -9.97 5.33 17.85
CA TYR A 52 -8.96 5.18 18.88
C TYR A 52 -8.27 6.50 19.24
N GLY A 53 -8.03 7.39 18.27
CA GLY A 53 -7.67 8.79 18.51
C GLY A 53 -6.28 9.07 19.11
N MET A 54 -5.48 8.05 19.45
CA MET A 54 -4.13 8.23 20.01
C MET A 54 -3.00 8.09 18.97
N VAL A 55 -3.32 7.68 17.74
CA VAL A 55 -2.31 7.53 16.67
C VAL A 55 -1.82 8.90 16.21
N GLN A 56 -0.52 9.14 16.41
CA GLN A 56 0.20 10.33 15.98
C GLN A 56 0.84 10.19 14.60
N ARG A 57 0.98 8.96 14.10
CA ARG A 57 1.49 8.70 12.75
C ARG A 57 0.89 7.43 12.16
N PHE A 58 0.24 7.57 11.01
CA PHE A 58 -0.31 6.47 10.23
C PHE A 58 0.38 6.39 8.87
N VAL A 59 1.15 5.33 8.61
CA VAL A 59 1.84 5.11 7.33
C VAL A 59 1.08 4.06 6.52
N HIS A 60 0.47 4.47 5.41
CA HIS A 60 -0.14 3.59 4.44
C HIS A 60 0.87 3.20 3.37
N ILE A 61 1.13 1.90 3.23
CA ILE A 61 2.04 1.38 2.22
C ILE A 61 1.26 1.07 0.95
N SER A 62 1.61 1.77 -0.12
CA SER A 62 1.08 1.62 -1.48
C SER A 62 2.16 1.05 -2.42
N THR A 63 1.91 1.09 -3.71
CA THR A 63 2.75 0.50 -4.77
C THR A 63 3.02 1.52 -5.87
N ASP A 64 4.09 1.34 -6.65
CA ASP A 64 4.37 2.07 -7.89
C ASP A 64 3.37 1.74 -9.01
N GLU A 65 2.77 0.55 -8.99
CA GLU A 65 1.78 0.11 -9.99
C GLU A 65 0.55 1.03 -10.11
N VAL A 66 0.31 1.91 -9.12
CA VAL A 66 -0.75 2.93 -9.16
C VAL A 66 -0.56 3.94 -10.29
N TYR A 67 0.67 4.12 -10.77
CA TYR A 67 0.97 5.02 -11.89
C TYR A 67 0.79 4.36 -13.26
N GLY A 68 0.63 3.03 -13.31
CA GLY A 68 0.62 2.27 -14.55
C GLY A 68 2.01 2.13 -15.16
N ASP A 69 2.04 1.78 -16.45
CA ASP A 69 3.28 1.50 -17.16
C ASP A 69 4.08 2.79 -17.46
N SER A 70 5.39 2.59 -17.57
CA SER A 70 6.34 3.57 -18.12
C SER A 70 6.69 3.17 -19.54
N ASP A 71 6.80 4.15 -20.44
CA ASP A 71 7.10 3.93 -21.86
C ASP A 71 8.60 3.61 -22.09
N LEU A 72 9.43 3.70 -21.04
CA LEU A 72 10.86 3.38 -21.01
C LEU A 72 11.67 4.15 -22.08
N GLY A 73 11.16 5.30 -22.52
CA GLY A 73 11.89 6.18 -23.43
C GLY A 73 13.17 6.71 -22.77
N GLU A 74 14.22 6.95 -23.56
CA GLU A 74 15.50 7.46 -23.05
C GLU A 74 15.36 8.79 -22.30
N ASP A 75 14.31 9.56 -22.59
CA ASP A 75 13.98 10.83 -21.94
C ASP A 75 12.99 10.70 -20.74
N GLU A 76 12.52 9.50 -20.38
CA GLU A 76 11.57 9.32 -19.27
C GLU A 76 12.30 9.39 -17.92
N VAL A 77 11.99 10.42 -17.13
CA VAL A 77 12.65 10.70 -15.82
C VAL A 77 12.00 9.92 -14.65
N GLY A 78 11.04 9.04 -14.94
CA GLY A 78 10.24 8.32 -13.95
C GLY A 78 8.97 9.07 -13.53
N LYS A 79 8.20 8.47 -12.61
CA LYS A 79 6.93 9.03 -12.11
C LYS A 79 7.14 9.78 -10.79
N LEU A 80 6.64 11.01 -10.72
CA LEU A 80 6.58 11.83 -9.51
C LEU A 80 5.31 11.55 -8.68
N GLU A 81 5.27 11.98 -7.42
CA GLU A 81 4.12 11.87 -6.52
C GLU A 81 2.84 12.48 -7.08
N GLU A 82 2.95 13.57 -7.84
CA GLU A 82 1.87 14.28 -8.51
C GLU A 82 1.48 13.67 -9.86
N SER A 83 2.20 12.66 -10.33
CA SER A 83 1.89 11.99 -11.60
C SER A 83 0.50 11.35 -11.54
N ARG A 84 -0.17 11.32 -12.69
CA ARG A 84 -1.51 10.76 -12.80
C ARG A 84 -1.51 9.29 -12.41
N LEU A 85 -2.49 8.89 -11.60
CA LEU A 85 -2.72 7.50 -11.26
C LEU A 85 -3.50 6.82 -12.40
N LEU A 86 -2.94 5.76 -12.96
CA LEU A 86 -3.44 5.04 -14.12
C LEU A 86 -3.33 3.53 -13.86
N PRO A 87 -4.28 2.92 -13.12
CA PRO A 87 -4.15 1.53 -12.72
C PRO A 87 -4.17 0.61 -13.95
N GLY A 88 -3.08 -0.14 -14.16
CA GLY A 88 -3.01 -1.16 -15.20
C GLY A 88 -3.67 -2.49 -14.82
N ASN A 89 -4.10 -2.64 -13.55
CA ASN A 89 -4.67 -3.89 -13.04
C ASN A 89 -5.59 -3.70 -11.82
N PRO A 90 -6.41 -4.72 -11.46
CA PRO A 90 -7.33 -4.63 -10.33
C PRO A 90 -6.65 -4.40 -8.97
N TYR A 91 -5.46 -4.98 -8.75
CA TYR A 91 -4.69 -4.75 -7.53
C TYR A 91 -4.33 -3.27 -7.38
N ALA A 92 -3.73 -2.66 -8.41
CA ALA A 92 -3.41 -1.24 -8.46
C ALA A 92 -4.66 -0.35 -8.24
N ALA A 93 -5.80 -0.72 -8.84
CA ALA A 93 -7.06 -0.02 -8.60
C ALA A 93 -7.48 -0.05 -7.12
N THR A 94 -7.33 -1.20 -6.43
CA THR A 94 -7.61 -1.29 -4.98
C THR A 94 -6.66 -0.42 -4.15
N LYS A 95 -5.39 -0.31 -4.54
CA LYS A 95 -4.40 0.55 -3.87
C LYS A 95 -4.72 2.03 -4.04
N ILE A 96 -5.13 2.46 -5.24
CA ILE A 96 -5.62 3.82 -5.49
C ILE A 96 -6.85 4.13 -4.63
N ALA A 97 -7.79 3.20 -4.52
CA ALA A 97 -8.96 3.37 -3.65
C ALA A 97 -8.53 3.59 -2.19
N GLY A 98 -7.60 2.78 -1.67
CA GLY A 98 -7.02 2.98 -0.34
C GLY A 98 -6.38 4.36 -0.16
N GLU A 99 -5.56 4.80 -1.13
CA GLU A 99 -4.96 6.15 -1.09
C GLU A 99 -6.00 7.28 -1.07
N ALA A 100 -7.09 7.14 -1.83
CA ALA A 100 -8.18 8.10 -1.85
C ALA A 100 -8.85 8.22 -0.47
N TYR A 101 -9.10 7.09 0.20
CA TYR A 101 -9.66 7.09 1.56
C TYR A 101 -8.70 7.67 2.59
N VAL A 102 -7.40 7.37 2.52
CA VAL A 102 -6.40 8.02 3.40
C VAL A 102 -6.47 9.54 3.24
N ARG A 103 -6.47 10.04 2.00
CA ARG A 103 -6.56 11.48 1.73
C ARG A 103 -7.87 12.09 2.23
N ALA A 104 -8.99 11.38 2.07
CA ALA A 104 -10.29 11.82 2.61
C ALA A 104 -10.24 11.93 4.15
N PHE A 105 -9.65 10.94 4.83
CA PHE A 105 -9.52 10.95 6.29
C PHE A 105 -8.57 12.04 6.79
N MET A 106 -7.47 12.29 6.07
CA MET A 106 -6.59 13.44 6.35
C MET A 106 -7.37 14.75 6.24
N ALA A 107 -8.14 14.94 5.16
CA ALA A 107 -8.88 16.17 4.91
C ALA A 107 -10.04 16.39 5.89
N GLN A 108 -10.78 15.33 6.22
CA GLN A 108 -11.98 15.43 7.03
C GLN A 108 -11.70 15.38 8.54
N TYR A 109 -10.72 14.59 8.96
CA TYR A 109 -10.46 14.32 10.38
C TYR A 109 -9.07 14.77 10.85
N SER A 110 -8.27 15.41 9.98
CA SER A 110 -6.88 15.80 10.29
C SER A 110 -6.02 14.62 10.76
N MET A 111 -6.34 13.40 10.32
CA MET A 111 -5.61 12.19 10.73
C MET A 111 -4.17 12.25 10.21
N PRO A 112 -3.14 11.97 11.05
CA PRO A 112 -1.73 12.22 10.70
C PRO A 112 -1.16 11.11 9.80
N CYS A 113 -1.59 11.11 8.54
CA CYS A 113 -1.28 10.04 7.60
C CYS A 113 -0.13 10.38 6.65
N ILE A 114 0.60 9.34 6.23
CA ILE A 114 1.64 9.35 5.21
C ILE A 114 1.32 8.23 4.23
N ILE A 115 1.37 8.50 2.93
CA ILE A 115 1.29 7.47 1.89
C ILE A 115 2.69 7.26 1.34
N ALA A 116 3.18 6.02 1.36
CA ALA A 116 4.45 5.65 0.75
C ALA A 116 4.20 4.69 -0.41
N ARG A 117 4.58 5.07 -1.63
CA ARG A 117 4.52 4.20 -2.82
C ARG A 117 5.88 3.57 -3.01
N LEU A 118 5.95 2.24 -2.94
CA LEU A 118 7.19 1.49 -3.03
C LEU A 118 7.29 0.76 -4.36
N ASN A 119 8.51 0.69 -4.91
CA ASN A 119 8.82 -0.22 -6.01
C ASN A 119 8.85 -1.67 -5.51
N ASN A 120 9.04 -2.61 -6.42
CA ASN A 120 9.22 -4.02 -6.10
C ASN A 120 10.30 -4.26 -5.03
N ILE A 121 9.88 -4.83 -3.90
CA ILE A 121 10.74 -5.22 -2.78
C ILE A 121 11.23 -6.66 -3.00
N TYR A 122 12.52 -6.90 -2.76
CA TYR A 122 13.12 -8.24 -2.77
C TYR A 122 14.04 -8.43 -1.57
N GLY A 123 14.10 -9.66 -1.04
CA GLY A 123 14.97 -9.97 0.10
C GLY A 123 14.53 -11.18 0.93
N PRO A 124 15.18 -11.41 2.08
CA PRO A 124 14.77 -12.45 3.04
C PRO A 124 13.29 -12.32 3.44
N ASN A 125 12.65 -13.45 3.76
CA ASN A 125 11.24 -13.54 4.14
C ASN A 125 10.23 -13.19 3.03
N GLN A 126 10.67 -13.03 1.78
CA GLN A 126 9.77 -12.95 0.63
C GLN A 126 9.21 -14.33 0.29
N TRP A 127 7.88 -14.45 0.21
CA TRP A 127 7.21 -15.69 -0.17
C TRP A 127 7.59 -16.11 -1.60
N ASP A 128 7.75 -17.41 -1.80
CA ASP A 128 8.35 -18.05 -2.98
C ASP A 128 7.61 -17.85 -4.32
N VAL A 129 6.41 -17.26 -4.31
CA VAL A 129 5.58 -16.99 -5.51
C VAL A 129 5.97 -15.70 -6.24
N LYS A 130 6.77 -14.84 -5.62
CA LYS A 130 7.26 -13.60 -6.24
C LYS A 130 8.52 -13.89 -7.07
N VAL A 131 8.72 -13.12 -8.15
CA VAL A 131 9.85 -13.33 -9.06
C VAL A 131 11.17 -13.12 -8.31
N ARG A 132 11.87 -14.21 -8.01
CA ARG A 132 13.28 -14.16 -7.62
C ARG A 132 14.11 -14.17 -8.90
N LYS A 133 15.01 -13.19 -9.09
CA LYS A 133 16.13 -13.39 -10.03
C LYS A 133 16.98 -14.53 -9.49
N LYS A 134 16.74 -15.74 -9.98
CA LYS A 134 17.46 -16.98 -9.62
C LYS A 134 18.96 -16.96 -10.03
N LYS A 135 19.49 -15.83 -10.51
CA LYS A 135 20.84 -15.65 -11.09
C LYS A 135 21.40 -14.22 -10.93
N LEU A 136 21.51 -13.70 -9.71
CA LEU A 136 22.35 -12.51 -9.45
C LEU A 136 23.38 -12.70 -8.33
N PHE A 137 23.30 -13.81 -7.61
CA PHE A 137 24.27 -14.20 -6.58
C PHE A 137 24.71 -15.64 -6.86
N SER A 138 25.46 -15.84 -7.95
CA SER A 138 26.38 -16.97 -8.05
C SER A 138 27.77 -16.38 -7.84
N GLU A 139 28.49 -16.94 -6.86
CA GLU A 139 29.90 -16.66 -6.55
C GLU A 139 30.81 -16.67 -7.79
#